data_AF-A0A7Z0TUP4-F1
#
_entry.id   AF-A0A7Z0TUP4-F1
#
_cell.length_a   1.000
_cell.length_b   1.000
_cell.length_c   1.000
_cell.angle_alpha   90.00
_cell.angle_beta   90.00
_cell.angle_gamma   90.00
#
_symmetry.space_group_name_H-M   'P 1'
#
loop_
_entity.id
_entity.type
_entity.pdbx_description
1 polymer ?
#
loop_
_entity_poly.entity_id
_entity_poly.type
_entity_poly.pdbx_seq_one_letter_code
_entity_poly.pdbx_strand_id
1 'polypeptide(L)'
;MKQPSNRNHLFKPGQSGNPLGRPQGARSKFSEAACADALADWTTNGRATLERVRATDPSTYLRVLFSIIPKDIAVSIENRTGPMDGVEMQMMRRLVAMIQATADAVDPETVFGWIEEDLRARVAKQIAT
;
A
#
# COMPACT_ATOMS: atom_id res chain seq x y z
N MET A 1 44.65 48.76 -20.67
CA MET A 1 43.90 48.13 -21.79
C MET A 1 43.42 46.76 -21.34
N LYS A 2 42.11 46.46 -21.38
CA LYS A 2 41.59 45.11 -21.06
C LYS A 2 41.65 44.24 -22.31
N GLN A 3 42.14 43.01 -22.19
CA GLN A 3 42.20 42.05 -23.30
C GLN A 3 40.78 41.68 -23.79
N PRO A 4 40.57 41.48 -25.09
CA PRO A 4 39.28 41.05 -25.60
C PRO A 4 38.99 39.60 -25.19
N SER A 5 37.82 39.35 -24.59
CA SER A 5 37.40 38.01 -24.18
C SER A 5 37.12 37.15 -25.42
N ASN A 6 37.92 36.11 -25.67
CA ASN A 6 37.67 35.16 -26.74
C ASN A 6 36.62 34.12 -26.29
N ARG A 7 35.35 34.35 -26.66
CA ARG A 7 34.19 33.54 -26.27
C ARG A 7 33.83 32.42 -27.25
N ASN A 8 34.72 32.06 -28.17
CA ASN A 8 34.44 31.08 -29.24
C ASN A 8 34.09 29.66 -28.76
N HIS A 9 34.27 29.35 -27.48
CA HIS A 9 33.95 28.06 -26.88
C HIS A 9 32.60 28.05 -26.13
N LEU A 10 31.96 29.21 -25.96
CA LEU A 10 30.65 29.29 -25.32
C LEU A 10 29.55 29.00 -26.33
N PHE A 11 28.53 28.27 -25.90
CA PHE A 11 27.31 28.11 -26.67
C PHE A 11 26.68 29.47 -26.95
N LYS A 12 26.20 29.66 -28.18
CA LYS A 12 25.51 30.89 -28.57
C LYS A 12 24.23 31.04 -27.73
N PRO A 13 23.86 32.26 -27.30
CA PRO A 13 22.58 32.49 -26.64
C PRO A 13 21.43 31.92 -27.47
N GLY A 14 20.61 31.05 -26.87
CA GLY A 14 19.49 30.38 -27.54
C GLY A 14 19.83 29.06 -28.26
N GLN A 15 21.10 28.62 -28.28
CA GLN A 15 21.50 27.35 -28.87
C GLN A 15 21.81 26.31 -27.79
N SER A 16 21.00 25.25 -27.73
CA SER A 16 21.29 24.06 -26.91
C SER A 16 22.59 23.40 -27.37
N GLY A 17 23.42 22.95 -26.43
CA GLY A 17 24.60 22.12 -26.72
C GLY A 17 24.25 20.74 -27.28
N ASN A 18 22.98 20.34 -27.21
CA ASN A 18 22.42 19.21 -27.94
C ASN A 18 21.16 19.66 -28.71
N PRO A 19 21.31 20.14 -29.95
CA PRO A 19 20.20 20.69 -30.75
C PRO A 19 19.13 19.64 -31.12
N LEU A 20 19.49 18.35 -31.13
CA LEU A 20 18.57 17.24 -31.46
C LEU A 20 17.90 16.63 -30.21
N GLY A 21 18.28 17.07 -29.01
CA GLY A 21 17.78 16.51 -27.76
C GLY A 21 18.22 15.05 -27.53
N ARG A 22 17.62 14.40 -26.53
CA ARG A 22 17.78 12.95 -26.33
C ARG A 22 17.09 12.23 -27.50
N PRO A 23 17.71 11.20 -28.12
CA PRO A 23 17.07 10.44 -29.18
C PRO A 23 15.69 9.94 -28.74
N GLN A 24 14.67 10.29 -29.50
CA GLN A 24 13.30 9.89 -29.21
C GLN A 24 13.22 8.36 -29.09
N GLY A 25 12.62 7.86 -28.02
CA GLY A 25 12.47 6.44 -27.77
C GLY A 25 13.67 5.73 -27.13
N ALA A 26 14.81 6.38 -26.89
CA ALA A 26 15.96 5.72 -26.23
C ALA A 26 15.60 5.15 -24.84
N ARG A 27 14.69 5.80 -24.10
CA ARG A 27 14.18 5.28 -22.82
C ARG A 27 13.22 4.10 -23.03
N SER A 28 12.32 4.18 -24.01
CA SER A 28 11.36 3.10 -24.31
C SER A 28 12.10 1.83 -24.73
N LYS A 29 13.03 1.95 -25.68
CA LYS A 29 13.88 0.85 -26.17
C LYS A 29 14.67 0.19 -25.04
N PHE A 30 15.24 0.99 -24.14
CA PHE A 30 15.93 0.46 -22.97
C PHE A 30 14.98 -0.31 -22.05
N SER A 31 13.81 0.26 -21.71
CA SER A 31 12.84 -0.41 -20.86
C SER A 31 12.34 -1.72 -21.46
N GLU A 32 12.06 -1.75 -22.76
CA GLU A 32 11.62 -2.94 -23.48
C GLU A 32 12.69 -4.04 -23.46
N ALA A 33 13.94 -3.69 -23.79
CA ALA A 33 15.06 -4.63 -23.72
C ALA A 33 15.29 -5.15 -22.30
N ALA A 34 15.27 -4.27 -21.30
CA ALA A 34 15.46 -4.66 -19.90
C ALA A 34 14.37 -5.62 -19.39
N CYS A 35 13.11 -5.40 -19.78
CA CYS A 35 12.03 -6.33 -19.45
C CYS A 35 12.21 -7.69 -20.14
N ALA A 36 12.64 -7.71 -21.40
CA ALA A 36 12.89 -8.94 -22.13
C ALA A 36 14.04 -9.74 -21.50
N ASP A 37 15.14 -9.08 -21.17
CA ASP A 37 16.30 -9.69 -20.50
C ASP A 37 15.93 -10.24 -19.12
N ALA A 38 15.16 -9.47 -18.33
CA ALA A 38 14.68 -9.89 -17.02
C ALA A 38 13.76 -11.11 -17.09
N LEU A 39 12.87 -11.17 -18.09
CA LEU A 39 11.99 -12.33 -18.30
C LEU A 39 12.78 -13.57 -18.71
N ALA A 40 13.77 -13.41 -19.60
CA ALA A 40 14.64 -14.51 -20.02
C ALA A 40 15.41 -15.08 -18.82
N ASP A 41 16.03 -14.22 -18.01
CA ASP A 41 16.73 -14.63 -16.79
C ASP A 41 15.76 -15.29 -15.79
N TRP A 42 14.59 -14.70 -15.55
CA TRP A 42 13.59 -15.25 -14.63
C TRP A 42 13.11 -16.64 -15.03
N THR A 43 12.92 -16.88 -16.33
CA THR A 43 12.47 -18.17 -16.85
C THR A 43 13.48 -19.29 -16.55
N THR A 44 14.77 -18.97 -16.57
CA THR A 44 15.84 -19.94 -16.28
C THR A 44 16.17 -20.02 -14.80
N ASN A 45 16.26 -18.88 -14.10
CA ASN A 45 16.89 -18.77 -12.77
C ASN A 45 15.90 -18.40 -11.65
N GLY A 46 14.65 -18.06 -11.96
CA GLY A 46 13.69 -17.51 -11.01
C GLY A 46 13.37 -18.46 -9.86
N ARG A 47 13.16 -19.76 -10.14
CA ARG A 47 12.87 -20.77 -9.10
C ARG A 47 14.02 -20.89 -8.10
N ALA A 48 15.24 -21.09 -8.59
CA ALA A 48 16.42 -21.23 -7.74
C ALA A 48 16.68 -19.95 -6.93
N THR A 49 16.39 -18.78 -7.51
CA THR A 49 16.45 -17.50 -6.81
C THR A 49 15.44 -17.44 -5.66
N LEU A 50 14.19 -17.83 -5.88
CA LEU A 50 13.17 -17.88 -4.82
C LEU A 50 13.53 -18.85 -3.70
N GLU A 51 14.07 -20.03 -4.03
CA GLU A 51 14.52 -21.01 -3.05
C GLU A 51 15.66 -20.46 -2.17
N ARG A 52 16.64 -19.82 -2.80
CA ARG A 52 17.75 -19.17 -2.08
C ARG A 52 17.26 -18.04 -1.19
N VAL A 53 16.43 -17.13 -1.70
CA VAL A 53 15.90 -16.01 -0.90
C VAL A 53 15.06 -16.52 0.26
N ARG A 54 14.23 -17.56 0.08
CA ARG A 54 13.50 -18.20 1.17
C ARG A 54 14.43 -18.70 2.28
N ALA A 55 15.58 -19.26 1.92
CA ALA A 55 16.54 -19.80 2.89
C ALA A 55 17.39 -18.72 3.57
N THR A 56 17.80 -17.66 2.85
CA THR A 56 18.76 -16.66 3.35
C THR A 56 18.11 -15.38 3.86
N ASP A 57 16.96 -14.99 3.33
CA ASP A 57 16.20 -13.80 3.72
C ASP A 57 14.67 -14.05 3.62
N PRO A 58 14.11 -14.83 4.54
CA PRO A 58 12.69 -15.19 4.54
C PRO A 58 11.76 -13.99 4.72
N SER A 59 12.22 -12.90 5.35
CA SER A 59 11.41 -11.69 5.52
C SER A 59 11.14 -11.00 4.19
N THR A 60 12.19 -10.82 3.38
CA THR A 60 12.04 -10.25 2.04
C THR A 60 11.25 -11.17 1.13
N TYR A 61 11.45 -12.49 1.22
CA TYR A 61 10.66 -13.47 0.48
C TYR A 61 9.16 -13.29 0.70
N LEU A 62 8.73 -13.25 1.97
CA LEU A 62 7.32 -13.08 2.33
C LEU A 62 6.79 -11.71 1.90
N ARG A 63 7.56 -10.63 2.07
CA ARG A 63 7.14 -9.28 1.67
C ARG A 63 6.89 -9.19 0.17
N VAL A 64 7.77 -9.77 -0.65
CA VAL A 64 7.58 -9.81 -2.12
C VAL A 64 6.36 -10.65 -2.48
N LEU A 65 6.18 -11.83 -1.86
CA LEU A 65 5.02 -12.68 -2.10
C LEU A 65 3.70 -11.96 -1.78
N PHE A 66 3.64 -11.27 -0.64
CA PHE A 66 2.45 -10.52 -0.23
C PHE A 66 2.24 -9.22 -1.02
N SER A 67 3.28 -8.64 -1.65
CA SER A 67 3.15 -7.45 -2.48
C SER A 67 2.33 -7.65 -3.76
N ILE A 68 2.15 -8.90 -4.18
CA ILE A 68 1.31 -9.29 -5.32
C ILE A 68 -0.19 -9.22 -4.95
N ILE A 69 -0.52 -9.30 -3.66
CA ILE A 69 -1.90 -9.17 -3.19
C ILE A 69 -2.30 -7.69 -3.31
N PRO A 70 -3.39 -7.37 -4.05
CA PRO A 70 -3.90 -6.02 -4.14
C PRO A 70 -4.12 -5.44 -2.73
N LYS A 71 -3.65 -4.21 -2.50
CA LYS A 71 -3.73 -3.55 -1.18
C LYS A 71 -5.16 -3.46 -0.63
N ASP A 72 -6.16 -3.42 -1.52
CA ASP A 72 -7.57 -3.39 -1.15
C ASP A 72 -8.04 -4.70 -0.48
N ILE A 73 -7.34 -5.82 -0.71
CA ILE A 73 -7.59 -7.10 -0.02
C ILE A 73 -6.90 -7.13 1.35
N ALA A 74 -5.81 -6.38 1.56
CA ALA A 74 -5.17 -6.30 2.87
C ALA A 74 -5.99 -5.46 3.87
N VAL A 75 -6.71 -4.44 3.40
CA VAL A 75 -7.59 -3.60 4.24
C VAL A 75 -8.81 -4.37 4.75
N SER A 76 -9.28 -5.40 4.03
CA SER A 76 -10.45 -6.20 4.44
C SER A 76 -10.20 -7.11 5.65
N ILE A 77 -8.93 -7.37 5.98
CA ILE A 77 -8.54 -8.21 7.13
C ILE A 77 -8.57 -7.41 8.43
N GLU A 78 -8.23 -6.11 8.39
CA GLU A 78 -8.21 -5.24 9.57
C GLU A 78 -9.51 -4.44 9.74
N ASN A 79 -10.17 -4.08 8.63
CA ASN A 79 -11.46 -3.41 8.64
C ASN A 79 -12.45 -4.27 7.87
N ARG A 80 -13.45 -4.84 8.54
CA ARG A 80 -14.50 -5.64 7.90
C ARG A 80 -15.26 -4.78 6.87
N THR A 81 -14.81 -4.78 5.62
CA THR A 81 -15.44 -4.14 4.47
C THR A 81 -15.98 -5.22 3.54
N GLY A 82 -17.27 -5.52 3.69
CA GLY A 82 -18.00 -6.49 2.87
C GLY A 82 -19.50 -6.41 3.19
N PRO A 83 -20.38 -6.98 2.35
CA PRO A 83 -21.80 -7.05 2.67
C PRO A 83 -21.98 -7.86 3.95
N MET A 84 -22.65 -7.26 4.94
CA MET A 84 -23.04 -7.97 6.16
C MET A 84 -24.03 -9.08 5.79
N ASP A 85 -23.91 -10.23 6.45
CA ASP A 85 -24.94 -11.26 6.28
C ASP A 85 -26.26 -10.85 6.97
N GLY A 86 -27.33 -11.62 6.74
CA GLY A 86 -28.65 -11.31 7.27
C GLY A 86 -28.72 -11.27 8.81
N VAL A 87 -27.90 -12.10 9.48
CA VAL A 87 -27.86 -12.19 10.94
C VAL A 87 -27.08 -11.01 11.51
N GLU A 88 -25.91 -10.71 10.93
CA GLU A 88 -25.09 -9.55 11.26
C GLU A 88 -25.91 -8.25 11.11
N MET A 89 -26.66 -8.09 10.02
CA MET A 89 -27.54 -6.93 9.82
C MET A 89 -28.64 -6.82 10.88
N GLN A 90 -29.23 -7.94 11.28
CA GLN A 90 -30.28 -7.95 12.32
C GLN A 90 -29.70 -7.50 13.68
N MET A 91 -28.51 -7.98 14.03
CA MET A 91 -27.83 -7.59 15.26
C MET A 91 -27.48 -6.10 15.26
N MET A 92 -26.94 -5.58 14.16
CA MET A 92 -26.63 -4.15 14.05
C MET A 92 -27.87 -3.27 14.16
N ARG A 93 -28.98 -3.63 13.50
CA ARG A 93 -30.25 -2.89 13.62
C ARG A 93 -30.75 -2.84 15.05
N ARG A 94 -30.64 -3.96 15.77
CA ARG A 94 -31.04 -4.03 17.19
C ARG A 94 -30.14 -3.15 18.05
N LEU A 95 -28.83 -3.16 17.83
CA LEU A 95 -27.87 -2.35 18.57
C LEU A 95 -28.11 -0.85 18.34
N VAL A 96 -28.27 -0.43 17.09
CA VAL A 96 -28.58 0.96 16.73
C VAL A 96 -29.91 1.40 17.37
N ALA A 97 -30.96 0.57 17.32
CA ALA A 97 -32.25 0.90 17.94
C ALA A 97 -32.14 1.10 19.46
N MET A 98 -31.34 0.29 20.15
CA MET A 98 -31.11 0.45 21.60
C MET A 98 -30.37 1.74 21.92
N ILE A 99 -29.33 2.09 21.15
CA ILE A 99 -28.58 3.34 21.34
C ILE A 99 -29.47 4.54 21.06
N GLN A 100 -30.24 4.51 19.96
CA GLN A 100 -31.16 5.58 19.60
C GLN A 100 -32.26 5.78 20.65
N ALA A 101 -32.75 4.72 21.28
CA ALA A 101 -33.71 4.81 22.38
C ALA A 101 -33.15 5.54 23.62
N THR A 102 -31.84 5.69 23.72
CA THR A 102 -31.15 6.42 24.80
C THR A 102 -30.54 7.76 24.34
N ALA A 103 -30.51 8.01 23.01
CA ALA A 103 -29.77 9.11 22.40
C ALA A 103 -30.34 10.50 22.73
N ASP A 104 -31.64 10.58 23.05
CA ASP A 104 -32.28 11.84 23.47
C ASP A 104 -31.84 12.29 24.88
N ALA A 105 -31.29 11.39 25.69
CA ALA A 105 -30.86 11.64 27.07
C ALA A 105 -29.34 11.59 27.24
N VAL A 106 -28.64 10.84 26.40
CA VAL A 106 -27.20 10.57 26.53
C VAL A 106 -26.58 10.52 25.15
N ASP A 107 -25.47 11.22 24.96
CA ASP A 107 -24.70 11.18 23.72
C ASP A 107 -24.26 9.73 23.38
N PRO A 108 -24.41 9.28 22.12
CA PRO A 108 -24.07 7.92 21.70
C PRO A 108 -22.63 7.47 22.04
N GLU A 109 -21.64 8.36 22.00
CA GLU A 109 -20.25 8.03 22.34
C GLU A 109 -20.09 7.67 23.82
N THR A 110 -20.86 8.34 24.67
CA THR A 110 -20.94 8.01 26.10
C THR A 110 -21.59 6.64 26.34
N VAL A 111 -22.63 6.30 25.57
CA VAL A 111 -23.28 4.99 25.64
C VAL A 111 -22.31 3.87 25.23
N PHE A 112 -21.51 4.08 24.19
CA PHE A 112 -20.47 3.13 23.79
C PHE A 112 -19.44 2.91 24.91
N GLY A 113 -18.98 3.98 25.56
CA GLY A 113 -18.04 3.87 26.68
C GLY A 113 -18.58 3.02 27.84
N TRP A 114 -19.87 3.15 28.17
CA TRP A 114 -20.51 2.31 29.19
C TRP A 114 -20.61 0.85 28.78
N ILE A 115 -20.98 0.58 27.52
CA ILE A 115 -21.06 -0.78 26.98
C ILE A 115 -19.68 -1.44 27.02
N GLU A 116 -18.62 -0.75 26.61
CA GLU A 116 -17.26 -1.28 26.63
C GLU A 116 -16.79 -1.65 28.04
N GLU A 117 -17.02 -0.76 29.01
CA GLU A 117 -16.61 -1.00 30.39
C GLU A 117 -17.38 -2.16 31.03
N ASP A 118 -18.70 -2.21 30.86
CA ASP A 118 -19.53 -3.29 31.40
C ASP A 118 -19.20 -4.64 30.74
N LEU A 119 -18.99 -4.66 29.41
CA LEU A 119 -18.58 -5.88 28.71
C LEU A 119 -17.20 -6.37 29.18
N ARG A 120 -16.22 -5.46 29.32
CA ARG A 120 -14.89 -5.79 29.86
C ARG A 120 -14.99 -6.42 31.24
N ALA A 121 -15.78 -5.80 32.13
CA ALA A 121 -15.98 -6.31 33.49
C ALA A 121 -16.64 -7.69 33.52
N ARG A 122 -17.66 -7.93 32.69
CA ARG A 122 -18.38 -9.22 32.63
C ARG A 122 -17.53 -10.34 32.04
N VAL A 123 -16.82 -10.08 30.94
CA VAL A 123 -15.96 -11.07 30.29
C VAL A 123 -14.78 -11.44 31.19
N ALA A 124 -14.16 -10.46 31.86
CA ALA A 124 -13.10 -10.72 32.83
C ALA A 124 -13.56 -11.64 33.96
N LYS A 125 -14.80 -11.44 34.45
CA LYS A 125 -15.40 -12.28 35.48
C LYS A 125 -15.70 -13.71 34.99
N GLN A 126 -16.07 -13.87 33.72
CA GLN A 126 -16.41 -15.16 33.13
C GLN A 126 -15.17 -16.03 32.82
N ILE A 127 -14.02 -15.41 32.55
CA ILE A 127 -12.74 -16.12 32.34
C ILE A 127 -12.10 -16.53 33.67
N ALA A 128 -12.37 -15.80 34.75
CA ALA A 128 -11.84 -16.05 36.08
C ALA A 128 -12.61 -17.14 36.88
N THR A 129 -13.64 -17.74 36.29
CA THR A 129 -14.48 -18.82 36.87
C THR A 129 -14.21 -20.13 36.14
#